data_AF-A0A432X724-F1
#
_entry.id   AF-A0A432X724-F1
#
_cell.length_a   1.000
_cell.length_b   1.000
_cell.length_c   1.000
_cell.angle_alpha   90.00
_cell.angle_beta   90.00
_cell.angle_gamma   90.00
#
_symmetry.space_group_name_H-M   'P 1'
#
loop_
_entity.id
_entity.type
_entity.pdbx_description
1 polymer ?
#
loop_
_entity_poly.entity_id
_entity_poly.type
_entity_poly.pdbx_seq_one_letter_code
_entity_poly.pdbx_strand_id
1 'polypeptide(L)' 'GCNLRILTNEMLTKIQQRINLRPRKVLGFKQPDVIFKEQLQYAQSECCSY' A
#
# COMPACT_ATOMS: atom_id res chain seq x y z
N GLY A 1 -11.21 12.00 20.92
CA GLY A 1 -11.18 11.04 19.81
C GLY A 1 -12.25 11.39 18.81
N CYS A 2 -12.00 11.24 17.51
CA CYS A 2 -13.04 11.43 16.49
C CYS A 2 -13.98 10.22 16.44
N ASN A 3 -15.26 10.45 16.13
CA ASN A 3 -16.23 9.38 15.94
C ASN A 3 -15.92 8.59 14.67
N LEU A 4 -15.56 7.31 14.83
CA LEU A 4 -15.20 6.42 13.71
C LEU A 4 -16.38 6.09 12.80
N ARG A 5 -17.63 6.30 13.24
CA ARG A 5 -18.84 6.08 12.42
C ARG A 5 -18.96 7.05 11.24
N ILE A 6 -18.18 8.14 11.26
CA ILE A 6 -18.15 9.14 10.20
C ILE A 6 -17.24 8.68 9.04
N LEU A 7 -16.39 7.68 9.27
CA LEU A 7 -15.46 7.20 8.25
C LEU A 7 -16.22 6.42 7.16
N THR A 8 -16.18 6.94 5.95
CA THR A 8 -16.67 6.24 4.76
C THR A 8 -15.56 5.40 4.13
N ASN A 9 -15.93 4.40 3.34
CA ASN A 9 -14.96 3.61 2.58
C ASN A 9 -14.09 4.49 1.67
N GLU A 10 -14.66 5.55 1.07
CA GLU A 10 -13.91 6.48 0.25
C GLU A 10 -12.82 7.21 1.06
N MET A 11 -13.15 7.65 2.28
CA MET A 11 -12.17 8.26 3.19
C MET A 11 -11.08 7.27 3.56
N LEU A 12 -11.46 6.02 3.87
CA LEU A 12 -10.52 4.95 4.18
C LEU A 12 -9.57 4.68 3.00
N THR A 13 -10.09 4.57 1.78
CA THR A 13 -9.27 4.38 0.56
C THR A 13 -8.30 5.54 0.36
N LYS A 14 -8.76 6.79 0.51
CA LYS A 14 -7.89 7.97 0.39
C LYS A 14 -6.78 7.98 1.45
N ILE A 15 -7.10 7.63 2.69
CA ILE A 15 -6.13 7.57 3.79
C ILE A 15 -5.13 6.43 3.54
N GLN A 16 -5.61 5.26 3.15
CA GLN A 16 -4.78 4.10 2.86
C GLN A 16 -3.79 4.40 1.72
N GLN A 17 -4.25 5.00 0.62
CA GLN A 17 -3.37 5.43 -0.47
C GLN A 17 -2.30 6.41 0.02
N ARG A 18 -2.69 7.42 0.81
CA ARG A 18 -1.75 8.41 1.35
C ARG A 18 -0.69 7.80 2.26
N ILE A 19 -1.06 6.83 3.09
CA ILE A 19 -0.11 6.15 3.98
C ILE A 19 0.82 5.25 3.16
N ASN A 20 0.25 4.42 2.29
CA ASN A 20 1.00 3.40 1.56
C ASN A 20 1.90 3.99 0.47
N LEU A 21 1.58 5.16 -0.08
CA LEU A 21 2.36 5.87 -1.09
C LEU A 21 3.08 7.11 -0.56
N ARG A 22 3.17 7.27 0.77
CA ARG A 22 3.76 8.47 1.38
C ARG A 22 5.21 8.66 0.91
N PRO A 23 5.56 9.78 0.25
CA PRO A 23 6.93 10.05 -0.13
C PRO A 23 7.76 10.35 1.12
N ARG A 24 8.98 9.80 1.19
CA ARG A 24 9.98 10.16 2.20
C ARG A 24 11.25 10.60 1.51
N LYS A 25 11.88 11.66 2.02
CA LYS A 25 13.16 12.19 1.53
C LYS A 25 14.32 11.37 2.10
N VAL A 26 14.32 10.07 1.81
CA VAL A 26 15.37 9.13 2.23
C VAL A 26 15.79 8.37 0.99
N LEU A 27 17.10 8.38 0.71
CA LEU A 27 17.65 7.69 -0.45
C LEU A 27 17.29 6.20 -0.40
N GLY A 28 16.81 5.65 -1.51
CA GLY A 28 16.42 4.25 -1.60
C GLY A 28 15.11 3.88 -0.89
N PHE A 29 14.38 4.84 -0.32
CA PHE A 29 13.09 4.54 0.28
C PHE A 29 12.05 4.17 -0.78
N LYS A 30 11.62 2.90 -0.79
CA LYS A 30 10.47 2.43 -1.55
C LYS A 30 9.21 2.50 -0.69
N GLN A 31 8.12 2.94 -1.30
CA GLN A 31 6.82 2.99 -0.62
C GLN A 31 6.29 1.57 -0.33
N PRO A 32 5.62 1.34 0.81
CA PRO A 32 5.05 0.03 1.15
C PRO A 32 4.19 -0.58 0.03
N ASP A 33 3.37 0.25 -0.63
CA ASP A 33 2.50 -0.22 -1.73
C ASP A 33 3.32 -0.81 -2.90
N VAL A 34 4.47 -0.20 -3.19
CA VAL A 34 5.36 -0.60 -4.28
C VAL A 34 6.02 -1.93 -3.94
N ILE A 35 6.57 -2.06 -2.73
CA ILE A 35 7.20 -3.30 -2.25
C ILE A 35 6.19 -4.45 -2.26
N PHE A 36 4.98 -4.21 -1.76
CA PHE A 36 3.96 -5.24 -1.70
C PHE A 36 3.56 -5.74 -3.09
N LYS A 37 3.39 -4.83 -4.07
CA LYS A 37 3.10 -5.21 -5.46
C LYS A 37 4.24 -5.99 -6.11
N GLU A 38 5.49 -5.58 -5.89
CA GLU A 38 6.67 -6.30 -6.37
C GLU A 38 6.70 -7.73 -5.81
N GLN A 39 6.46 -7.90 -4.50
CA GLN A 39 6.41 -9.22 -3.85
C GLN A 39 5.25 -10.08 -4.34
N LEU A 40 4.08 -9.48 -4.55
CA LEU A 40 2.91 -10.20 -5.06
C LEU A 40 3.16 -10.70 -6.49
N GLN A 41 3.74 -9.87 -7.35
CA GLN A 41 4.12 -10.26 -8.71
C GLN A 41 5.16 -11.39 -8.69
N TYR A 42 6.16 -11.28 -7.82
CA TYR A 42 7.17 -12.32 -7.63
C TYR A 42 6.53 -13.66 -7.23
N ALA A 43 5.69 -13.65 -6.19
CA ALA A 43 4.99 -14.86 -5.72
C ALA A 43 4.08 -15.46 -6.80
N GLN A 44 3.43 -14.64 -7.63
CA GLN A 44 2.61 -15.10 -8.75
C GLN A 44 3.47 -15.76 -9.84
N SER A 45 4.66 -15.21 -10.12
CA SER A 45 5.58 -15.79 -11.11
C SER A 45 6.14 -17.15 -10.67
N GLU A 46 6.40 -17.35 -9.38
CA GLU A 46 6.83 -18.65 -8.83
C GLU A 46 5.71 -19.71 -8.87
N CYS A 47 4.44 -19.30 -8.82
CA CYS A 47 3.31 -20.22 -8.86
C CYS A 47 2.97 -20.70 -10.29
N CYS A 48 3.38 -19.95 -11.33
CA CYS A 48 3.16 -20.28 -12.74
C CYS A 48 4.35 -20.98 -13.43
N SER A 49 5.40 -21.35 -12.69
CA SER A 49 6.57 -22.06 -13.22
C SER A 49 6.51 -23.60 -13.08
N TYR A 50 5.32 -24.17 -12.89
CA TYR A 50 5.11 -25.63 -12.80
C TYR A 50 4.16 -26.13 -13.89
#